data_AF-A0A8J2KG50-F1
#
_entry.id   AF-A0A8J2KG50-F1
#
_cell.length_a   1.000
_cell.length_b   1.000
_cell.length_c   1.000
_cell.angle_alpha   90.00
_cell.angle_beta   90.00
_cell.angle_gamma   90.00
#
_symmetry.space_group_name_H-M   'P 1'
#
loop_
_entity.id
_entity.type
_entity.pdbx_description
1 polymer ?
#
loop_
_entity_poly.entity_id
_entity_poly.type
_entity_poly.pdbx_seq_one_letter_code
_entity_poly.pdbx_strand_id
1 'polypeptide(L)'
;MAEGRPPYGDIHPMRVIFMIPSKPPPSFRNIDQWTPEFLDFVSKCLVKNPDNRATAAELLNHDFIKISKPAAILLGMINEAREIRENLQNGIYPAKLSAPLENNNFQ
;
A
#
# COMPACT_ATOMS: atom_id res chain seq x y z
N MET A 1 -0.24 0.73 -0.41
CA MET A 1 -1.07 1.83 -0.92
C MET A 1 -0.44 3.17 -0.59
N ALA A 2 -0.52 3.64 0.67
CA ALA A 2 0.00 4.95 1.09
C ALA A 2 1.47 5.23 0.76
N GLU A 3 2.38 4.29 1.03
CA GLU A 3 3.83 4.47 0.80
C GLU A 3 4.35 3.72 -0.45
N GLY A 4 3.47 3.17 -1.28
CA GLY A 4 3.84 2.37 -2.47
C GLY A 4 4.48 1.00 -2.19
N ARG A 5 5.10 0.78 -1.03
CA ARG A 5 5.75 -0.48 -0.62
C ARG A 5 5.33 -0.91 0.79
N PRO A 6 5.31 -2.23 1.09
CA PRO A 6 5.02 -2.71 2.44
C PRO A 6 6.19 -2.45 3.40
N PRO A 7 5.94 -2.48 4.73
CA PRO A 7 7.02 -2.60 5.71
C PRO A 7 7.90 -3.81 5.39
N TYR A 8 9.22 -3.65 5.50
CA TYR A 8 10.21 -4.69 5.20
C TYR A 8 10.30 -5.16 3.74
N GLY A 9 9.72 -4.43 2.77
CA GLY A 9 9.75 -4.82 1.35
C GLY A 9 11.15 -5.00 0.74
N ASP A 10 12.19 -4.40 1.33
CA ASP A 10 13.58 -4.53 0.86
C ASP A 10 14.37 -5.64 1.60
N ILE A 11 13.73 -6.34 2.55
CA ILE A 11 14.38 -7.36 3.37
C ILE A 11 14.11 -8.75 2.79
N HIS A 12 15.13 -9.60 2.79
CA HIS A 12 15.01 -10.98 2.33
C HIS A 12 13.84 -11.72 3.02
N PRO A 13 12.93 -12.39 2.29
CA PRO A 13 11.70 -12.97 2.85
C PRO A 13 11.92 -13.87 4.07
N MET A 14 12.97 -14.71 4.04
CA MET A 14 13.30 -15.59 5.18
C MET A 14 13.57 -14.83 6.48
N ARG A 15 14.12 -13.61 6.41
CA ARG A 15 14.34 -12.76 7.59
C ARG A 15 13.01 -12.18 8.09
N VAL A 16 12.12 -11.80 7.18
CA VAL A 16 10.84 -11.16 7.49
C VAL A 16 9.93 -12.09 8.30
N ILE A 17 9.96 -13.40 8.00
CA ILE A 17 9.19 -14.43 8.72
C ILE A 17 9.44 -14.38 10.24
N PHE A 18 10.69 -14.18 10.66
CA PHE A 18 11.05 -14.08 12.08
C PHE A 18 10.82 -12.68 12.66
N MET A 19 10.91 -11.64 11.83
CA MET A 19 10.76 -10.25 12.26
C MET A 19 9.30 -9.90 12.59
N ILE A 20 8.33 -10.30 11.77
CA ILE A 20 6.90 -9.97 11.96
C ILE A 20 6.38 -10.37 13.35
N PRO A 21 6.56 -11.62 13.83
CA PRO A 21 6.06 -11.99 15.15
C PRO A 21 6.89 -11.37 16.29
N SER A 22 8.16 -11.01 16.06
CA SER A 22 9.07 -10.57 17.12
C SER A 22 9.07 -9.06 17.34
N LYS A 23 8.81 -8.28 16.30
CA LYS A 23 8.82 -6.81 16.33
C LYS A 23 7.45 -6.25 16.74
N PRO A 24 7.41 -5.02 17.29
CA PRO A 24 6.14 -4.33 17.47
C PRO A 24 5.44 -4.10 16.12
N PRO A 25 4.12 -3.87 16.12
CA PRO A 25 3.38 -3.50 14.92
C PRO A 25 4.04 -2.34 14.17
N PRO A 26 4.19 -2.41 12.84
CA PRO A 26 4.75 -1.31 12.08
C PRO A 26 3.78 -0.12 12.06
N SER A 27 4.35 1.08 11.97
CA SER A 27 3.63 2.32 11.69
C SER A 27 4.19 2.95 10.41
N PHE A 28 3.57 4.05 9.96
CA PHE A 28 4.06 4.84 8.84
C PHE A 28 5.44 5.44 9.12
N ARG A 29 6.25 5.61 8.07
CA ARG A 29 7.58 6.21 8.18
C ARG A 29 7.52 7.70 8.50
N ASN A 30 6.57 8.40 7.89
CA ASN A 30 6.36 9.84 8.04
C ASN A 30 4.97 10.07 8.63
N ILE A 31 4.84 9.99 9.95
CA ILE A 31 3.54 10.04 10.65
C ILE A 31 2.81 11.37 10.39
N ASP A 32 3.55 12.48 10.34
CA ASP A 32 2.99 13.83 10.15
C ASP A 32 2.34 14.07 8.78
N GLN A 33 2.57 13.18 7.82
CA GLN A 33 1.95 13.24 6.49
C GLN A 33 0.50 12.75 6.50
N TRP A 34 0.08 12.03 7.54
CA TRP A 34 -1.18 11.29 7.57
C TRP A 34 -2.12 11.83 8.63
N THR A 35 -3.43 11.74 8.36
CA THR A 35 -4.43 12.21 9.32
C THR A 35 -4.52 11.28 10.53
N PRO A 36 -4.85 11.80 11.73
CA PRO A 36 -4.98 10.99 12.94
C PRO A 36 -5.94 9.81 12.79
N GLU A 37 -7.04 9.99 12.05
CA GLU A 37 -8.04 8.94 11.82
C GLU A 37 -7.48 7.82 10.96
N PHE A 38 -6.61 8.14 9.99
CA PHE A 38 -5.96 7.13 9.16
C PHE A 38 -4.90 6.35 9.95
N LEU A 39 -4.13 7.04 10.79
CA LEU A 39 -3.17 6.43 11.69
C LEU A 39 -3.86 5.46 12.67
N ASP A 40 -4.96 5.90 13.30
CA ASP A 40 -5.73 5.07 14.23
C ASP A 40 -6.31 3.83 13.52
N PHE A 41 -6.92 4.01 12.34
CA PHE A 41 -7.48 2.91 11.55
C PHE A 41 -6.44 1.81 11.28
N VAL A 42 -5.22 2.20 10.87
CA VAL A 42 -4.13 1.24 10.62
C VAL A 42 -3.68 0.56 11.91
N SER A 43 -3.64 1.29 13.03
CA SER A 43 -3.30 0.70 14.34
C SER A 43 -4.26 -0.41 14.76
N LYS A 44 -5.57 -0.24 14.49
CA LYS A 44 -6.61 -1.26 14.75
C LYS A 44 -6.47 -2.48 13.86
N CYS A 45 -5.99 -2.30 12.62
CA CYS A 45 -5.71 -3.39 11.70
C CYS A 45 -4.47 -4.22 12.12
N LEU A 46 -3.44 -3.54 12.64
CA LEU A 46 -2.12 -4.14 12.90
C LEU A 46 -1.93 -4.61 14.35
N VAL A 47 -3.00 -5.03 15.02
CA VAL A 47 -2.91 -5.63 16.36
C VAL A 47 -2.33 -7.05 16.26
N LYS A 48 -1.23 -7.29 17.00
CA LYS A 48 -0.49 -8.56 16.97
C LYS A 48 -1.31 -9.74 17.49
N ASN A 49 -2.01 -9.57 18.61
CA ASN A 49 -2.91 -10.59 19.13
C ASN A 49 -4.18 -10.63 18.25
N PRO A 50 -4.48 -11.73 17.53
CA PRO A 50 -5.66 -11.82 16.69
C PRO A 50 -6.98 -11.64 17.47
N ASP A 51 -7.05 -12.09 18.72
CA ASP A 51 -8.26 -11.98 19.54
C ASP A 51 -8.61 -10.53 19.90
N ASN A 52 -7.60 -9.64 19.89
CA ASN A 52 -7.76 -8.21 20.17
C ASN A 52 -7.84 -7.37 18.88
N ARG A 53 -7.74 -7.99 17.70
CA ARG A 53 -7.75 -7.28 16.43
C ARG A 53 -9.18 -6.95 16.03
N ALA A 54 -9.40 -5.71 15.59
CA ALA A 54 -10.71 -5.28 15.14
C ALA A 54 -11.20 -6.13 13.95
N THR A 55 -12.47 -6.52 14.02
CA THR A 55 -13.18 -7.24 12.97
C THR A 55 -13.51 -6.31 11.80
N ALA A 56 -13.84 -6.89 10.64
CA ALA A 56 -14.29 -6.10 9.49
C ALA A 56 -15.54 -5.25 9.81
N ALA A 57 -16.49 -5.78 10.59
CA ALA A 57 -17.70 -5.07 10.99
C ALA A 57 -17.40 -3.85 11.87
N GLU A 58 -16.43 -3.97 12.79
CA GLU A 58 -15.98 -2.84 13.61
C GLU A 58 -15.22 -1.81 12.78
N LEU A 59 -14.34 -2.24 11.87
CA LEU A 59 -13.56 -1.36 11.00
C LEU A 59 -14.42 -0.59 10.00
N LEU A 60 -15.52 -1.16 9.51
CA LEU A 60 -16.49 -0.44 8.68
C LEU A 60 -17.17 0.72 9.43
N ASN A 61 -17.22 0.64 10.76
CA ASN A 61 -17.77 1.67 11.61
C ASN A 61 -16.73 2.71 12.07
N HIS A 62 -15.47 2.55 11.69
CA HIS A 62 -14.39 3.47 12.03
C HIS A 62 -14.52 4.80 11.27
N ASP A 63 -14.15 5.92 11.90
CA ASP A 63 -14.32 7.26 11.35
C ASP A 63 -13.65 7.43 9.98
N PHE A 64 -12.42 6.95 9.83
CA PHE A 64 -11.70 6.91 8.55
C PHE A 64 -12.50 6.30 7.39
N ILE A 65 -13.26 5.23 7.62
CA ILE A 65 -14.07 4.58 6.59
C ILE A 65 -15.42 5.28 6.41
N LYS A 66 -16.02 5.77 7.50
CA LYS A 66 -17.28 6.50 7.45
C LYS A 66 -17.20 7.81 6.65
N ILE A 67 -16.05 8.48 6.67
CA ILE A 67 -15.82 9.71 5.89
C ILE A 67 -15.41 9.43 4.43
N SER A 68 -15.50 8.18 3.97
CA SER A 68 -15.12 7.82 2.60
C SER A 68 -15.98 8.53 1.56
N LYS A 69 -15.32 8.95 0.48
CA LYS A 69 -15.99 9.61 -0.65
C LYS A 69 -16.56 8.56 -1.60
N PRO A 70 -17.59 8.91 -2.41
CA PRO A 70 -18.09 8.04 -3.47
C PRO A 70 -16.98 7.61 -4.43
N ALA A 71 -17.09 6.41 -5.00
CA ALA A 71 -16.08 5.82 -5.89
C ALA A 71 -15.74 6.68 -7.12
N ALA A 72 -16.61 7.63 -7.48
CA ALA A 72 -16.38 8.60 -8.57
C ALA A 72 -15.03 9.34 -8.46
N ILE A 73 -14.50 9.55 -7.24
CA ILE A 73 -13.19 10.19 -7.06
C ILE A 73 -12.03 9.41 -7.72
N LEU A 74 -12.20 8.12 -7.98
CA LEU A 74 -11.18 7.25 -8.56
C LEU A 74 -11.19 7.25 -10.09
N LEU A 75 -12.22 7.80 -10.74
CA LEU A 75 -12.39 7.72 -12.20
C LEU A 75 -11.21 8.35 -12.96
N GLY A 76 -10.68 9.48 -12.48
CA GLY A 76 -9.51 10.11 -13.08
C GLY A 76 -8.29 9.19 -13.08
N MET A 77 -7.98 8.58 -11.93
CA MET A 77 -6.87 7.64 -11.78
C MET A 77 -7.06 6.36 -12.62
N ILE A 78 -8.30 5.86 -12.72
CA ILE A 78 -8.61 4.69 -13.55
C ILE A 78 -8.37 4.99 -15.02
N ASN A 79 -8.79 6.16 -15.50
CA ASN A 79 -8.61 6.55 -16.91
C ASN A 79 -7.13 6.76 -17.23
N GLU A 80 -6.39 7.45 -16.37
CA GLU A 80 -4.93 7.62 -16.51
C GLU A 80 -4.20 6.26 -16.58
N ALA A 81 -4.53 5.33 -15.67
CA ALA A 81 -3.93 4.00 -15.68
C ALA A 81 -4.29 3.18 -16.94
N ARG A 82 -5.48 3.40 -17.54
CA ARG A 82 -5.88 2.76 -18.80
C ARG A 82 -5.06 3.31 -19.97
N GLU A 83 -4.94 4.63 -20.07
CA GLU A 83 -4.16 5.30 -21.10
C GLU A 83 -2.68 4.89 -21.05
N ILE A 84 -2.07 4.86 -19.86
CA ILE A 84 -0.68 4.39 -19.68
C ILE A 84 -0.53 2.95 -20.20
N ARG A 85 -1.47 2.06 -19.87
CA ARG A 85 -1.41 0.66 -20.31
C ARG A 85 -1.51 0.53 -21.84
N GLU A 86 -2.37 1.32 -22.48
CA GLU A 86 -2.51 1.34 -23.94
C GLU A 86 -1.27 1.91 -24.62
N ASN A 87 -0.73 3.01 -24.09
CA ASN A 87 0.52 3.60 -24.57
C ASN A 87 1.68 2.61 -24.49
N LEU A 88 1.82 1.87 -23.39
CA LEU A 88 2.83 0.81 -23.25
C LEU A 88 2.65 -0.30 -24.28
N GLN A 89 1.41 -0.71 -24.59
CA GLN A 89 1.13 -1.69 -25.66
C GLN A 89 1.49 -1.15 -27.05
N ASN A 90 1.38 0.15 -27.25
CA ASN A 90 1.75 0.85 -28.49
C ASN A 90 3.23 1.25 -28.54
N GLY A 91 4.06 0.82 -27.57
CA GLY A 91 5.49 1.14 -27.51
C GLY A 91 5.81 2.58 -27.10
N ILE A 92 4.83 3.31 -26.57
CA ILE A 92 4.98 4.67 -26.05
C ILE A 92 5.24 4.58 -24.55
N TYR A 93 6.48 4.91 -24.14
CA TYR A 93 6.89 4.86 -22.74
C TYR A 93 6.81 6.26 -22.10
N PRO A 94 6.20 6.39 -20.90
CA PRO A 94 6.17 7.66 -20.20
C PRO A 94 7.57 8.08 -19.78
N ALA A 95 7.88 9.38 -19.81
CA ALA A 95 9.21 9.93 -19.51
C ALA A 95 9.79 9.54 -18.13
N LYS A 96 8.93 9.13 -17.19
CA LYS A 96 9.32 8.67 -15.84
C LYS A 96 9.62 7.17 -15.73
N LEU A 97 9.33 6.39 -16.78
CA LEU A 97 9.59 4.96 -16.85
C LEU A 97 10.62 4.74 -17.97
N SER A 98 11.91 4.91 -17.66
CA SER A 98 12.98 4.53 -18.58
C SER A 98 12.78 3.08 -19.02
N ALA A 99 13.04 2.80 -20.30
CA ALA A 99 12.83 1.51 -20.96
C ALA A 99 13.22 0.29 -20.09
N PRO A 100 12.55 -0.88 -20.26
CA PRO A 100 12.95 -2.09 -19.57
C PRO A 100 14.44 -2.33 -19.78
N LEU A 101 15.21 -2.42 -18.69
CA LEU A 101 16.59 -2.89 -18.76
C LEU A 101 16.54 -4.28 -19.39
N GLU A 102 17.12 -4.42 -20.58
CA GLU A 102 17.29 -5.71 -21.23
C GLU A 102 17.94 -6.68 -20.25
N ASN A 103 17.36 -7.89 -20.19
CA ASN A 103 17.78 -9.02 -19.40
C ASN A 103 19.31 -9.17 -19.38
N ASN A 104 19.95 -8.81 -18.26
CA ASN A 104 21.28 -9.31 -17.95
C ASN A 104 21.13 -10.62 -17.17
N ASN A 105 21.45 -11.69 -17.90
CA ASN A 105 21.51 -13.09 -17.50
C ASN A 105 21.89 -13.33 -16.04
N PHE A 106 21.12 -14.21 -15.40
CA PHE A 106 21.54 -14.99 -14.25
C PHE A 106 22.83 -15.74 -14.60
N GLN A 107 23.89 -15.47 -13.84
CA GLN A 107 25.00 -16.39 -13.59
C GLN A 107 25.16 -16.51 -12.07
#